data_AF-A0A1Z8B933-F1
#
_entry.id   AF-A0A1Z8B933-F1
#
_cell.length_a   1.000
_cell.length_b   1.000
_cell.length_c   1.000
_cell.angle_alpha   90.00
_cell.angle_beta   90.00
_cell.angle_gamma   90.00
#
_symmetry.space_group_name_H-M   'P 1'
#
loop_
_entity.id
_entity.type
_entity.pdbx_description
1 polymer ?
#
loop_
_entity_poly.entity_id
_entity_poly.type
_entity_poly.pdbx_seq_one_letter_code
_entity_poly.pdbx_strand_id
1 'polypeptide(L)'
;MIACKDNDKETDDLAKEQSVAEADYENNDDYNTTAVVTYNLESAEEMADEARENVTMDKNNMVSLKNFTSYGELQNNIKNLSIDPNKRDKMQEKKAIESFNYFVSNMPNYLKTDLIMKEVEDARMAMKKLEKDLNDETTSSRVIKKHIQNVKDKVTDLNNEIVDMRLSLDKQDLDYAA
;
A
#
# COMPACT_ATOMS: atom_id res chain seq x y z
N MET A 1 50.90 27.47 -31.93
CA MET A 1 51.32 27.62 -30.52
C MET A 1 50.16 28.22 -29.74
N ILE A 2 49.84 27.56 -28.62
CA ILE A 2 49.20 28.08 -27.40
C ILE A 2 47.68 28.23 -27.37
N ALA A 3 47.10 27.41 -26.47
CA ALA A 3 45.74 27.40 -25.95
C ALA A 3 45.52 28.46 -24.85
N CYS A 4 44.25 28.75 -24.54
CA CYS A 4 43.65 29.17 -23.25
C CYS A 4 42.19 29.57 -23.54
N LYS A 5 41.16 29.40 -22.71
CA LYS A 5 40.85 28.61 -21.51
C LYS A 5 39.38 28.95 -21.18
N ASP A 6 38.76 28.12 -20.36
CA ASP A 6 37.34 28.11 -19.95
C ASP A 6 36.77 29.45 -19.46
N ASN A 7 35.45 29.61 -19.60
CA ASN A 7 34.64 30.18 -18.54
C ASN A 7 33.17 29.76 -18.66
N ASP A 8 32.74 29.04 -17.62
CA ASP A 8 31.37 28.73 -17.26
C ASP A 8 30.47 29.97 -17.22
N LYS A 9 29.20 29.77 -17.59
CA LYS A 9 28.06 30.37 -16.90
C LYS A 9 26.79 29.61 -17.26
N GLU A 10 26.35 28.81 -16.29
CA GLU A 10 24.99 28.30 -16.17
C GLU A 10 23.98 29.44 -16.34
N THR A 11 23.00 29.23 -17.22
CA THR A 11 21.72 29.92 -17.16
C THR A 11 20.63 28.86 -17.29
N ASP A 12 20.27 28.30 -16.14
CA ASP A 12 18.91 28.26 -15.63
C ASP A 12 17.81 28.24 -16.69
N ASP A 13 17.56 27.07 -17.28
CA ASP A 13 16.40 26.84 -18.15
C ASP A 13 15.29 26.15 -17.34
N LEU A 14 14.75 26.92 -16.38
CA LEU A 14 13.46 26.69 -15.74
C LEU A 14 12.35 26.86 -16.80
N ALA A 15 12.19 25.87 -17.67
CA ALA A 15 11.17 25.85 -18.70
C ALA A 15 10.02 24.91 -18.34
N LYS A 16 8.99 25.53 -17.75
CA LYS A 16 7.57 25.15 -17.79
C LYS A 16 7.15 23.86 -17.08
N GLU A 17 6.95 23.99 -15.77
CA GLU A 17 5.92 23.25 -15.05
C GLU A 17 4.54 23.62 -15.63
N GLN A 18 4.03 22.83 -16.57
CA GLN A 18 2.59 22.74 -16.73
C GLN A 18 2.07 21.84 -15.62
N SER A 19 1.48 22.46 -14.61
CA SER A 19 0.60 21.78 -13.66
C SER A 19 -0.50 21.07 -14.44
N VAL A 20 -0.39 19.76 -14.57
CA VAL A 20 -1.53 18.94 -14.98
C VAL A 20 -2.45 18.96 -13.76
N ALA A 21 -3.57 19.67 -13.89
CA ALA A 21 -4.61 19.69 -12.89
C ALA A 21 -4.94 18.25 -12.50
N GLU A 22 -4.79 17.94 -11.21
CA GLU A 22 -5.35 16.74 -10.63
C GLU A 22 -6.86 16.83 -10.86
N ALA A 23 -7.38 15.98 -11.74
CA ALA A 23 -8.81 15.90 -11.94
C ALA A 23 -9.41 15.41 -10.62
N ASP A 24 -10.13 16.30 -9.94
CA ASP A 24 -11.03 15.98 -8.85
C ASP A 24 -12.00 14.91 -9.36
N TYR A 25 -11.77 13.67 -8.94
CA TYR A 25 -12.67 12.58 -9.18
C TYR A 25 -13.82 12.70 -8.18
N GLU A 26 -14.98 13.16 -8.67
CA GLU A 26 -16.25 12.94 -8.00
C GLU A 26 -16.45 11.43 -7.83
N ASN A 27 -16.31 10.97 -6.58
CA ASN A 27 -16.68 9.63 -6.13
C ASN A 27 -18.19 9.44 -6.31
N ASN A 28 -18.61 8.92 -7.47
CA ASN A 28 -19.93 8.31 -7.64
C ASN A 28 -19.73 6.80 -7.79
N ASP A 29 -19.31 6.18 -6.69
CA ASP A 29 -19.39 4.75 -6.51
C ASP A 29 -20.06 4.52 -5.15
N ASP A 30 -21.37 4.25 -5.23
CA ASP A 30 -22.25 3.81 -4.16
C ASP A 30 -21.78 2.45 -3.63
N TYR A 31 -20.68 2.47 -2.86
CA TYR A 31 -20.31 1.35 -2.01
C TYR A 31 -20.78 1.68 -0.60
N ASN A 32 -21.96 1.15 -0.28
CA ASN A 32 -22.41 0.94 1.08
C ASN A 32 -21.41 0.01 1.81
N THR A 33 -20.32 0.56 2.30
CA THR A 33 -19.42 -0.09 3.24
C THR A 33 -19.26 0.81 4.45
N THR A 34 -20.35 0.97 5.19
CA THR A 34 -20.27 1.39 6.59
C THR A 34 -21.20 0.51 7.41
N ALA A 35 -20.94 -0.80 7.35
CA ALA A 35 -21.32 -1.64 8.47
C ALA A 35 -20.39 -1.23 9.63
N VAL A 36 -20.83 -0.26 10.44
CA VAL A 36 -20.24 0.00 11.75
C VAL A 36 -20.51 -1.26 12.56
N VAL A 37 -19.58 -2.20 12.54
CA VAL A 37 -19.67 -3.40 13.37
C VAL A 37 -19.47 -2.90 14.80
N THR A 38 -20.57 -2.82 15.53
CA THR A 38 -20.53 -2.48 16.96
C THR A 38 -20.03 -3.72 17.69
N TYR A 39 -18.73 -3.83 17.88
CA TYR A 39 -18.15 -4.92 18.66
C TYR A 39 -18.51 -4.70 20.14
N ASN A 40 -19.06 -5.72 20.78
CA ASN A 40 -19.12 -5.75 22.24
C ASN A 40 -17.70 -6.00 22.79
N LEU A 41 -17.47 -5.72 24.07
CA LEU A 41 -16.15 -5.84 24.69
C LEU A 41 -15.56 -7.26 24.51
N GLU A 42 -16.39 -8.29 24.66
CA GLU A 42 -16.01 -9.70 24.51
C GLU A 42 -15.47 -10.01 23.10
N SER A 43 -16.17 -9.59 22.03
CA SER A 43 -15.68 -9.76 20.67
C SER A 43 -14.42 -8.94 20.37
N ALA A 44 -14.23 -7.79 21.01
CA ALA A 44 -13.00 -7.01 20.87
C ALA A 44 -11.80 -7.69 21.55
N GLU A 45 -12.01 -8.29 22.71
CA GLU A 45 -11.00 -9.09 23.42
C GLU A 45 -10.64 -10.36 22.63
N GLU A 46 -11.63 -11.08 22.09
CA GLU A 46 -11.40 -12.24 21.23
C GLU A 46 -10.59 -11.88 19.98
N MET A 47 -10.92 -10.76 19.31
CA MET A 47 -10.15 -10.28 18.15
C MET A 47 -8.72 -9.89 18.53
N ALA A 48 -8.52 -9.28 19.69
CA ALA A 48 -7.19 -8.93 20.20
C ALA A 48 -6.35 -10.19 20.44
N ASP A 49 -6.92 -11.23 21.05
CA ASP A 49 -6.24 -12.49 21.28
C ASP A 49 -5.94 -13.23 19.97
N GLU A 50 -6.90 -13.28 19.04
CA GLU A 50 -6.66 -13.81 17.70
C GLU A 50 -5.54 -13.07 16.98
N ALA A 51 -5.49 -11.74 17.08
CA ALA A 51 -4.41 -10.95 16.49
C ALA A 51 -3.05 -11.25 17.15
N ARG A 52 -2.99 -11.38 18.49
CA ARG A 52 -1.76 -11.74 19.21
C ARG A 52 -1.20 -13.09 18.77
N GLU A 53 -2.08 -14.08 18.61
CA GLU A 53 -1.70 -15.45 18.27
C GLU A 53 -1.35 -15.64 16.79
N ASN A 54 -2.02 -14.91 15.90
CA ASN A 54 -1.93 -15.13 14.46
C ASN A 54 -1.07 -14.11 13.72
N VAL A 55 -0.80 -12.93 14.29
CA VAL A 55 0.09 -11.93 13.69
C VAL A 55 1.49 -12.05 14.31
N THR A 56 2.46 -12.39 13.47
CA THR A 56 3.88 -12.48 13.85
C THR A 56 4.71 -11.49 13.06
N MET A 57 5.80 -11.02 13.65
CA MET A 57 6.71 -10.06 13.03
C MET A 57 8.14 -10.57 13.17
N ASP A 58 8.91 -10.48 12.10
CA ASP A 58 10.35 -10.73 12.17
C ASP A 58 11.12 -9.49 12.66
N LYS A 59 12.46 -9.59 12.76
CA LYS A 59 13.33 -8.50 13.21
C LYS A 59 13.35 -7.28 12.27
N ASN A 60 12.79 -7.41 11.07
CA ASN A 60 12.71 -6.36 10.07
C ASN A 60 11.27 -5.83 9.90
N ASN A 61 10.37 -6.12 10.85
CA ASN A 61 8.94 -5.78 10.79
C ASN A 61 8.21 -6.39 9.58
N MET A 62 8.71 -7.51 9.05
CA MET A 62 7.98 -8.27 8.05
C MET A 62 6.87 -9.06 8.75
N VAL A 63 5.63 -8.66 8.49
CA VAL A 63 4.44 -9.29 9.06
C VAL A 63 4.17 -10.63 8.39
N SER A 64 3.91 -11.65 9.19
CA SER A 64 3.45 -12.97 8.76
C SER A 64 2.18 -13.36 9.51
N LEU A 65 1.17 -13.81 8.77
CA LEU A 65 -0.13 -14.20 9.31
C LEU A 65 -0.27 -15.73 9.32
N LYS A 66 -0.48 -16.30 10.50
CA LYS A 66 -0.63 -17.76 10.67
C LYS A 66 -1.83 -18.25 9.83
N ASN A 67 -1.63 -19.34 9.09
CA ASN A 67 -2.63 -19.94 8.20
C ASN A 67 -3.20 -18.99 7.12
N PHE A 68 -2.57 -17.84 6.87
CA PHE A 68 -3.03 -16.88 5.88
C PHE A 68 -1.84 -16.37 5.03
N THR A 69 -1.34 -17.26 4.17
CA THR A 69 -0.15 -17.03 3.33
C THR A 69 -0.36 -15.96 2.25
N SER A 70 -1.61 -15.66 1.91
CA SER A 70 -1.97 -14.67 0.89
C SER A 70 -1.41 -13.28 1.16
N TYR A 71 -1.24 -12.89 2.43
CA TYR A 71 -0.62 -11.61 2.74
C TYR A 71 0.89 -11.59 2.41
N GLY A 72 1.58 -12.71 2.65
CA GLY A 72 2.97 -12.88 2.20
C GLY A 72 3.09 -12.88 0.67
N GLU A 73 2.12 -13.47 -0.04
CA GLU A 73 2.05 -13.41 -1.50
C GLU A 73 1.85 -11.98 -2.00
N LEU A 74 0.96 -11.20 -1.38
CA LEU A 74 0.77 -9.79 -1.67
C LEU A 74 2.08 -9.01 -1.48
N GLN A 75 2.72 -9.12 -0.31
CA GLN A 75 3.99 -8.43 -0.03
C GLN A 75 5.06 -8.76 -1.10
N ASN A 76 5.17 -10.03 -1.48
CA ASN A 76 6.13 -10.47 -2.50
C ASN A 76 5.79 -9.92 -3.90
N ASN A 77 4.53 -9.96 -4.32
CA ASN A 77 4.12 -9.45 -5.62
C ASN A 77 4.35 -7.94 -5.72
N ILE A 78 4.09 -7.19 -4.64
CA ILE A 78 4.32 -5.74 -4.57
C ILE A 78 5.80 -5.42 -4.64
N LYS A 79 6.63 -6.17 -3.92
CA LYS A 79 8.10 -6.04 -3.99
C LYS A 79 8.63 -6.26 -5.40
N ASN A 80 8.04 -7.21 -6.13
CA ASN A 80 8.44 -7.57 -7.48
C ASN A 80 7.97 -6.59 -8.57
N LEU A 81 7.10 -5.62 -8.26
CA LEU A 81 6.76 -4.57 -9.21
C LEU A 81 8.01 -3.73 -9.56
N SER A 82 8.27 -3.54 -10.85
CA SER A 82 9.37 -2.70 -11.31
C SER A 82 8.88 -1.28 -11.59
N ILE A 83 9.60 -0.27 -11.08
CA ILE A 83 9.43 1.13 -11.48
C ILE A 83 10.27 1.49 -12.71
N ASP A 84 11.21 0.62 -13.10
CA ASP A 84 12.01 0.74 -14.32
C ASP A 84 11.18 0.24 -15.51
N PRO A 85 10.84 1.10 -16.49
CA PRO A 85 10.04 0.74 -17.65
C PRO A 85 10.57 -0.45 -18.44
N ASN A 86 11.89 -0.64 -18.48
CA ASN A 86 12.54 -1.71 -19.25
C ASN A 86 12.47 -3.08 -18.55
N LYS A 87 12.12 -3.08 -17.26
CA LYS A 87 11.99 -4.28 -16.42
C LYS A 87 10.55 -4.50 -15.95
N ARG A 88 9.59 -3.71 -16.44
CA ARG A 88 8.18 -3.91 -16.13
C ARG A 88 7.68 -5.17 -16.81
N ASP A 89 6.90 -5.92 -16.05
CA ASP A 89 6.25 -7.13 -16.50
C ASP A 89 4.77 -7.01 -16.18
N LYS A 90 3.94 -6.94 -17.22
CA LYS A 90 2.49 -6.87 -17.11
C LYS A 90 1.91 -8.04 -16.30
N MET A 91 2.58 -9.20 -16.32
CA MET A 91 2.17 -10.35 -15.52
C MET A 91 2.36 -10.08 -14.02
N GLN A 92 3.43 -9.37 -13.62
CA GLN A 92 3.66 -9.01 -12.22
C GLN A 92 2.69 -7.94 -11.74
N GLU A 93 2.38 -6.96 -12.60
CA GLU A 93 1.36 -5.93 -12.33
C GLU A 93 0.00 -6.57 -12.07
N LYS A 94 -0.40 -7.52 -12.93
CA LYS A 94 -1.65 -8.27 -12.76
C LYS A 94 -1.66 -9.11 -11.47
N LYS A 95 -0.57 -9.83 -11.18
CA LYS A 95 -0.43 -10.62 -9.95
C LYS A 95 -0.54 -9.77 -8.69
N ALA A 96 0.03 -8.57 -8.69
CA ALA A 96 -0.07 -7.65 -7.56
C ALA A 96 -1.53 -7.25 -7.29
N ILE A 97 -2.27 -6.89 -8.34
CA ILE A 97 -3.70 -6.54 -8.23
C ILE A 97 -4.53 -7.76 -7.79
N GLU A 98 -4.33 -8.92 -8.40
CA GLU A 98 -5.06 -10.15 -8.07
C GLU A 98 -4.81 -10.59 -6.61
N SER A 99 -3.55 -10.58 -6.17
CA SER A 99 -3.20 -10.93 -4.78
C SER A 99 -3.74 -9.93 -3.76
N PHE A 100 -3.79 -8.63 -4.09
CA PHE A 100 -4.41 -7.63 -3.23
C PHE A 100 -5.91 -7.88 -3.08
N ASN A 101 -6.62 -8.10 -4.19
CA ASN A 101 -8.05 -8.40 -4.17
C ASN A 101 -8.36 -9.68 -3.39
N TYR A 102 -7.51 -10.70 -3.53
CA TYR A 102 -7.64 -11.94 -2.75
C TYR A 102 -7.41 -11.70 -1.25
N PHE A 103 -6.38 -10.94 -0.88
CA PHE A 103 -6.10 -10.56 0.50
C PHE A 103 -7.30 -9.84 1.12
N VAL A 104 -7.83 -8.81 0.45
CA VAL A 104 -8.98 -8.04 0.93
C VAL A 104 -10.22 -8.91 1.09
N SER A 105 -10.51 -9.78 0.12
CA SER A 105 -11.71 -10.62 0.12
C SER A 105 -11.69 -11.69 1.22
N ASN A 106 -10.50 -12.14 1.59
CA ASN A 106 -10.31 -13.21 2.56
C ASN A 106 -9.70 -12.71 3.87
N MET A 107 -9.69 -11.38 4.09
CA MET A 107 -9.04 -10.78 5.25
C MET A 107 -9.65 -11.32 6.54
N PRO A 108 -8.83 -11.84 7.48
CA PRO A 108 -9.29 -12.26 8.79
C PRO A 108 -9.97 -11.12 9.56
N ASN A 109 -10.97 -11.44 10.38
CA ASN A 109 -11.75 -10.42 11.09
C ASN A 109 -10.91 -9.63 12.09
N TYR A 110 -9.95 -10.27 12.76
CA TYR A 110 -9.03 -9.61 13.70
C TYR A 110 -8.15 -8.52 13.06
N LEU A 111 -8.07 -8.44 11.72
CA LEU A 111 -7.39 -7.34 11.01
C LEU A 111 -8.34 -6.23 10.58
N LYS A 112 -9.67 -6.38 10.71
CA LYS A 112 -10.65 -5.40 10.21
C LYS A 112 -10.91 -4.29 11.21
N THR A 113 -9.84 -3.71 11.76
CA THR A 113 -9.90 -2.50 12.58
C THR A 113 -10.10 -1.27 11.67
N ASP A 114 -10.64 -0.18 12.20
CA ASP A 114 -10.88 1.04 11.41
C ASP A 114 -9.60 1.59 10.75
N LEU A 115 -8.48 1.53 11.46
CA LEU A 115 -7.18 2.02 10.96
C LEU A 115 -6.66 1.13 9.83
N ILE A 116 -6.68 -0.20 10.00
CA ILE A 116 -6.24 -1.12 8.94
C ILE A 116 -7.17 -1.02 7.73
N MET A 117 -8.49 -0.94 7.94
CA MET A 117 -9.46 -0.83 6.85
C MET A 117 -9.32 0.48 6.07
N LYS A 118 -8.90 1.56 6.71
CA LYS A 118 -8.53 2.81 6.04
C LYS A 118 -7.33 2.62 5.12
N GLU A 119 -6.25 1.99 5.61
CA GLU A 119 -5.07 1.72 4.79
C GLU A 119 -5.35 0.72 3.65
N VAL A 120 -6.28 -0.23 3.87
CA VAL A 120 -6.82 -1.10 2.81
C VAL A 120 -7.51 -0.29 1.72
N GLU A 121 -8.33 0.70 2.07
CA GLU A 121 -9.00 1.54 1.07
C GLU A 121 -8.00 2.41 0.30
N ASP A 122 -7.02 3.00 0.98
CA ASP A 122 -5.94 3.74 0.35
C ASP A 122 -5.17 2.89 -0.68
N ALA A 123 -4.79 1.68 -0.30
CA ALA A 123 -4.14 0.72 -1.19
C ALA A 123 -5.06 0.30 -2.35
N ARG A 124 -6.36 0.10 -2.09
CA ARG A 124 -7.35 -0.24 -3.12
C ARG A 124 -7.48 0.86 -4.17
N MET A 125 -7.56 2.12 -3.74
CA MET A 125 -7.59 3.27 -4.64
C MET A 125 -6.32 3.36 -5.48
N ALA A 126 -5.14 3.13 -4.88
CA ALA A 126 -3.87 3.11 -5.60
C ALA A 126 -3.83 1.98 -6.65
N MET A 127 -4.31 0.78 -6.31
CA MET A 127 -4.40 -0.36 -7.24
C MET A 127 -5.34 -0.07 -8.40
N LYS A 128 -6.52 0.50 -8.14
CA LYS A 128 -7.49 0.88 -9.19
C LYS A 128 -6.89 1.91 -10.16
N LYS A 129 -6.17 2.91 -9.65
CA LYS A 129 -5.47 3.92 -10.49
C LYS A 129 -4.40 3.26 -11.36
N LEU A 130 -3.62 2.33 -10.81
CA LEU A 130 -2.64 1.57 -11.58
C LEU A 130 -3.33 0.71 -12.66
N GLU A 131 -4.36 -0.06 -12.30
CA GLU A 131 -5.09 -0.92 -13.23
C GLU A 131 -5.69 -0.14 -14.41
N LYS A 132 -6.31 1.01 -14.13
CA LYS A 132 -6.85 1.90 -15.15
C LYS A 132 -5.77 2.32 -16.15
N ASP A 133 -4.63 2.78 -15.63
CA ASP A 133 -3.51 3.30 -16.42
C ASP A 133 -2.81 2.21 -17.24
N LEU A 134 -2.81 0.97 -16.76
CA LEU A 134 -2.28 -0.18 -17.49
C LEU A 134 -3.18 -0.61 -18.65
N ASN A 135 -4.48 -0.35 -18.54
CA ASN A 135 -5.48 -0.63 -19.56
C ASN A 135 -5.67 0.54 -20.57
N ASP A 136 -5.09 1.70 -20.29
CA ASP A 136 -5.09 2.85 -21.19
C ASP A 136 -3.76 2.96 -21.95
N GLU A 137 -3.79 2.61 -23.24
CA GLU A 137 -2.63 2.64 -24.14
C GLU A 137 -2.02 4.05 -24.32
N THR A 138 -2.77 5.10 -23.97
CA THR A 138 -2.30 6.49 -24.05
C THR A 138 -1.52 6.93 -22.81
N THR A 139 -1.54 6.13 -21.73
CA THR A 139 -0.87 6.48 -20.48
C THR A 139 0.64 6.47 -20.65
N SER A 140 1.28 7.58 -20.24
CA SER A 140 2.73 7.67 -20.30
C SER A 140 3.42 6.74 -19.28
N SER A 141 4.58 6.23 -19.67
CA SER A 141 5.41 5.39 -18.80
C SER A 141 5.76 6.05 -17.45
N ARG A 142 5.86 7.39 -17.41
CA ARG A 142 6.10 8.18 -16.19
C ARG A 142 4.93 8.11 -15.22
N VAL A 143 3.69 8.16 -15.73
CA VAL A 143 2.49 8.08 -14.90
C VAL A 143 2.36 6.67 -14.30
N ILE A 144 2.52 5.63 -15.11
CA ILE A 144 2.54 4.24 -14.62
C ILE A 144 3.60 4.06 -13.53
N LYS A 145 4.80 4.61 -13.71
CA LYS A 145 5.85 4.59 -12.68
C LYS A 145 5.38 5.24 -11.36
N LYS A 146 4.75 6.41 -11.42
CA LYS A 146 4.21 7.11 -10.25
C LYS A 146 3.16 6.24 -9.53
N HIS A 147 2.26 5.61 -10.28
CA HIS A 147 1.23 4.75 -9.68
C HIS A 147 1.76 3.44 -9.12
N ILE A 148 2.77 2.82 -9.74
CA ILE A 148 3.48 1.67 -9.14
C ILE A 148 4.13 2.08 -7.82
N GLN A 149 4.79 3.24 -7.75
CA GLN A 149 5.38 3.72 -6.50
C GLN A 149 4.30 3.95 -5.44
N ASN A 150 3.20 4.62 -5.80
CA ASN A 150 2.09 4.86 -4.89
C ASN A 150 1.48 3.55 -4.35
N VAL A 151 1.34 2.51 -5.19
CA VAL A 151 0.90 1.18 -4.74
C VAL A 151 1.87 0.60 -3.70
N LYS A 152 3.19 0.68 -3.94
CA LYS A 152 4.20 0.20 -2.98
C LYS A 152 4.13 0.94 -1.66
N ASP A 153 3.96 2.26 -1.71
CA ASP A 153 3.88 3.11 -0.52
C ASP A 153 2.63 2.75 0.29
N LYS A 154 1.45 2.63 -0.35
CA LYS A 154 0.20 2.29 0.33
C LYS A 154 0.15 0.87 0.92
N VAL A 155 0.77 -0.11 0.25
CA VAL A 155 0.91 -1.44 0.87
C VAL A 155 1.92 -1.44 2.02
N THR A 156 2.91 -0.54 1.98
CA THR A 156 3.84 -0.35 3.11
C THR A 156 3.12 0.30 4.30
N ASP A 157 2.30 1.32 4.07
CA ASP A 157 1.46 1.94 5.10
C ASP A 157 0.54 0.90 5.76
N LEU A 158 -0.14 0.07 4.96
CA LEU A 158 -0.93 -1.07 5.45
C LEU A 158 -0.10 -2.05 6.30
N ASN A 159 1.12 -2.40 5.87
CA ASN A 159 1.99 -3.27 6.66
C ASN A 159 2.36 -2.63 8.00
N ASN A 160 2.68 -1.34 8.01
CA ASN A 160 3.01 -0.62 9.23
C ASN A 160 1.83 -0.56 10.19
N GLU A 161 0.61 -0.36 9.70
CA GLU A 161 -0.57 -0.34 10.56
C GLU A 161 -0.84 -1.72 11.20
N ILE A 162 -0.61 -2.82 10.48
CA ILE A 162 -0.71 -4.17 11.06
C ILE A 162 0.37 -4.39 12.13
N VAL A 163 1.59 -3.87 11.92
CA VAL A 163 2.68 -3.89 12.91
C VAL A 163 2.29 -3.08 14.15
N ASP A 164 1.79 -1.86 13.97
CA ASP A 164 1.42 -0.96 15.05
C ASP A 164 0.27 -1.53 15.88
N MET A 165 -0.75 -2.11 15.22
CA MET A 165 -1.81 -2.88 15.88
C MET A 165 -1.19 -3.99 16.74
N ARG A 166 -0.30 -4.82 16.19
CA ARG A 166 0.29 -5.93 16.95
C ARG A 166 1.11 -5.47 18.14
N LEU A 167 1.90 -4.40 17.98
CA LEU A 167 2.69 -3.81 19.07
C LEU A 167 1.83 -3.14 20.14
N SER A 168 0.67 -2.58 19.77
CA SER A 168 -0.25 -1.97 20.72
C SER A 168 -0.85 -2.99 21.68
N LEU A 169 -1.10 -4.22 21.21
CA LEU A 169 -1.62 -5.33 22.01
C LEU A 169 -0.63 -5.80 23.09
N ASP A 170 0.67 -5.83 22.79
CA ASP A 170 1.71 -6.17 23.78
C ASP A 170 1.85 -5.09 24.88
N LYS A 171 1.57 -3.83 24.56
CA LYS A 171 1.65 -2.73 25.53
C LYS A 171 0.48 -2.74 26.52
N GLN A 172 -0.72 -3.13 26.06
CA GLN A 172 -1.88 -3.25 26.93
C GLN A 172 -1.69 -4.31 28.03
N ASP A 173 -0.94 -5.37 27.76
CA ASP A 173 -0.66 -6.42 28.74
C ASP A 173 0.24 -5.92 29.90
N LEU A 174 1.01 -4.85 29.70
CA LEU A 174 1.85 -4.25 30.74
C LEU A 174 1.09 -3.32 31.67
N ASP A 175 0.04 -2.65 31.19
CA ASP A 175 -0.76 -1.71 32.00
C ASP A 175 -1.77 -2.43 32.91
N TYR A 176 -2.21 -3.65 32.57
CA TYR A 176 -3.08 -4.47 33.44
C TYR A 176 -2.31 -5.27 34.51
N ALA A 177 -0.98 -5.34 34.41
CA ALA A 177 -0.11 -6.07 35.34
C ALA A 177 0.51 -5.18 36.44
N ALA A 178 0.18 -3.88 36.46
CA ALA A 178 0.64 -2.88 37.43
C ALA A 178 -0.46 -2.46 38.42
#